data_AF-A0A954NNQ0-F1
#
_entry.id   AF-A0A954NNQ0-F1
#
_cell.length_a   1.000
_cell.length_b   1.000
_cell.length_c   1.000
_cell.angle_alpha   90.00
_cell.angle_beta   90.00
_cell.angle_gamma   90.00
#
_symmetry.space_group_name_H-M   'P 1'
#
loop_
_entity.id
_entity.type
_entity.pdbx_description
1 polymer ?
#
loop_
_entity_poly.entity_id
_entity_poly.type
_entity_poly.pdbx_seq_one_letter_code
_entity_poly.pdbx_strand_id
1 'polypeptide(L)'
;MATDSSKLFETSTAGHSHPSAAMLYVTFGVLMVLLAATVTADHFLEGVTGTVTGLSISVTKTALIVLIFMNLRWSSALIRLASIAAVLWLSFALMFVMGDYLTRGWNESEDHFMQEAVDTSSFQEMQQPFDTGGTSVR
;
A
#
# COMPACT_ATOMS: atom_id res chain seq x y z
N MET A 1 -2.19 -65.55 19.37
CA MET A 1 -1.27 -64.51 19.85
C MET A 1 -1.46 -63.28 18.97
N ALA A 2 -2.54 -62.54 19.22
CA ALA A 2 -2.96 -61.37 18.44
C ALA A 2 -2.77 -60.14 19.32
N THR A 3 -1.60 -59.51 19.23
CA THR A 3 -1.28 -58.29 19.96
C THR A 3 -1.83 -57.10 19.19
N ASP A 4 -2.96 -56.59 19.69
CA ASP A 4 -3.10 -55.18 20.07
C ASP A 4 -2.94 -54.13 18.95
N SER A 5 -3.83 -54.17 17.97
CA SER A 5 -4.02 -53.06 17.01
C SER A 5 -4.60 -51.79 17.66
N SER A 6 -5.14 -51.88 18.89
CA SER A 6 -5.64 -50.74 19.66
C SER A 6 -4.52 -49.78 20.07
N LYS A 7 -3.33 -50.29 20.41
CA LYS A 7 -2.16 -49.44 20.69
C LYS A 7 -1.59 -48.71 19.47
N LEU A 8 -1.95 -49.13 18.26
CA LEU A 8 -1.59 -48.41 17.03
C LEU A 8 -2.50 -47.19 16.78
N PHE A 9 -3.70 -47.18 17.34
CA PHE A 9 -4.62 -46.02 17.24
C PHE A 9 -4.36 -44.96 18.31
N GLU A 10 -3.84 -45.35 19.48
CA GLU A 10 -3.53 -44.40 20.56
C GLU A 10 -2.37 -43.46 20.21
N THR A 11 -1.43 -43.86 19.35
CA THR A 11 -0.25 -43.05 19.00
C THR A 11 -0.50 -41.96 17.95
N SER A 12 -1.68 -41.91 17.32
CA SER A 12 -1.99 -40.90 16.29
C SER A 12 -2.45 -39.54 16.85
N THR A 13 -2.52 -39.38 18.19
CA THR A 13 -2.96 -38.14 18.87
C THR A 13 -1.84 -37.47 19.69
N ALA A 14 -0.57 -37.76 19.36
CA ALA A 14 0.58 -37.09 19.95
C ALA A 14 0.64 -35.60 19.53
N GLY A 15 0.07 -34.73 20.37
CA GLY A 15 0.57 -33.37 20.64
C GLY A 15 0.70 -32.44 19.44
N HIS A 16 -0.42 -32.02 18.86
CA HIS A 16 -0.45 -30.85 17.98
C HIS A 16 -0.08 -29.63 18.82
N SER A 17 1.09 -29.05 18.52
CA SER A 17 1.69 -27.97 19.30
C SER A 17 0.87 -26.69 19.15
N HIS A 18 -0.04 -26.42 20.09
CA HIS A 18 -0.77 -25.16 20.10
C HIS A 18 0.21 -24.02 20.38
N PRO A 19 0.24 -22.97 19.52
CA PRO A 19 1.12 -21.84 19.72
C PRO A 19 0.86 -21.19 21.09
N SER A 20 1.95 -20.90 21.81
CA SER A 20 1.92 -20.39 23.19
C SER A 20 1.14 -19.08 23.27
N ALA A 21 0.01 -19.10 23.98
CA ALA A 21 -0.84 -17.93 24.20
C ALA A 21 -0.07 -16.75 24.83
N ALA A 22 0.96 -17.04 25.63
CA ALA A 22 1.81 -16.02 26.24
C ALA A 22 2.52 -15.14 25.19
N MET A 23 2.93 -15.73 24.07
CA MET A 23 3.61 -15.01 23.00
C MET A 23 2.67 -14.04 22.27
N LEU A 24 1.41 -14.45 22.07
CA LEU A 24 0.38 -13.60 21.47
C LEU A 24 0.06 -12.39 22.35
N TYR A 25 -0.05 -12.59 23.67
CA TYR A 25 -0.31 -11.49 24.62
C TYR A 25 0.84 -10.47 24.71
N VAL A 26 2.09 -10.93 24.74
CA VAL A 26 3.26 -10.02 24.74
C VAL A 26 3.28 -9.18 23.47
N THR A 27 3.03 -9.81 22.32
CA THR A 27 3.07 -9.09 21.05
C THR A 27 1.88 -8.14 20.90
N PHE A 28 0.70 -8.50 21.39
CA PHE A 28 -0.45 -7.60 21.50
C PHE A 28 -0.12 -6.35 22.33
N GLY A 29 0.56 -6.52 23.48
CA GLY A 29 1.02 -5.42 24.31
C GLY A 29 2.00 -4.48 23.57
N VAL A 30 2.99 -5.05 22.87
CA VAL A 30 3.96 -4.28 22.07
C VAL A 30 3.25 -3.52 20.93
N LEU A 31 2.28 -4.15 20.25
CA LEU A 31 1.50 -3.49 19.21
C LEU A 31 0.64 -2.34 19.74
N MET A 32 0.03 -2.50 20.92
CA MET A 32 -0.72 -1.44 21.57
C MET A 32 0.17 -0.26 21.93
N VAL A 33 1.39 -0.50 22.42
CA VAL A 33 2.37 0.56 22.70
C VAL A 33 2.79 1.29 21.43
N LEU A 34 3.11 0.57 20.35
CA LEU A 34 3.45 1.21 19.07
C LEU A 34 2.27 1.98 18.47
N LEU A 35 1.05 1.48 18.63
CA LEU A 35 -0.15 2.18 18.19
C LEU A 35 -0.35 3.47 18.98
N ALA A 36 -0.26 3.42 20.31
CA ALA A 36 -0.32 4.59 21.16
C ALA A 36 0.75 5.62 20.77
N ALA A 37 1.99 5.17 20.55
CA ALA A 37 3.10 6.02 20.10
C ALA A 37 2.80 6.71 18.75
N THR A 38 2.14 6.01 17.82
CA THR A 38 1.76 6.56 16.51
C THR A 38 0.70 7.65 16.68
N VAL A 39 -0.36 7.38 17.46
CA VAL A 39 -1.44 8.35 17.71
C VAL A 39 -0.90 9.59 18.41
N THR A 40 0.02 9.42 19.37
CA THR A 40 0.66 10.57 20.02
C THR A 40 1.55 11.34 19.05
N ALA A 41 2.35 10.67 18.22
CA ALA A 41 3.24 11.35 17.28
C ALA A 41 2.46 12.16 16.24
N ASP A 42 1.34 11.63 15.76
CA ASP A 42 0.42 12.30 14.83
C ASP A 42 -0.22 13.55 15.46
N HIS A 43 -0.59 13.51 16.74
CA HIS A 43 -1.12 14.68 17.45
C HIS A 43 -0.09 15.78 17.73
N PHE A 44 1.21 15.47 17.72
CA PHE A 44 2.27 16.44 18.06
C PHE A 44 3.05 16.98 16.85
N LEU A 45 3.02 16.30 15.71
CA LEU A 45 3.77 16.71 14.51
C LEU A 45 2.83 16.99 13.33
N GLU A 46 2.72 18.26 12.96
CA GLU A 46 1.95 18.71 11.80
C GLU A 46 2.87 19.02 10.60
N GLY A 47 2.39 18.75 9.39
CA GLY A 47 3.10 19.02 8.13
C GLY A 47 4.06 17.92 7.69
N VAL A 48 5.06 18.27 6.87
CA VAL A 48 6.00 17.31 6.23
C VAL A 48 6.75 16.46 7.26
N THR A 49 7.06 17.03 8.43
CA THR A 49 7.74 16.34 9.54
C THR A 49 6.86 15.25 10.17
N GLY A 50 5.54 15.47 10.24
CA GLY A 50 4.56 14.47 10.66
C GLY A 50 4.51 13.29 9.70
N THR A 51 4.46 13.55 8.39
CA THR A 51 4.44 12.51 7.35
C THR A 51 5.68 11.61 7.39
N VAL A 52 6.87 12.20 7.49
CA VAL A 52 8.13 11.44 7.56
C VAL A 52 8.20 10.59 8.85
N THR A 53 7.80 11.19 9.98
CA THR A 53 7.79 10.49 11.28
C THR A 53 6.78 9.33 11.26
N GLY A 54 5.57 9.57 10.77
CA GLY A 54 4.53 8.55 10.60
C GLY A 54 4.97 7.39 9.72
N LEU A 55 5.65 7.68 8.59
CA LEU A 55 6.22 6.64 7.73
C LEU A 55 7.28 5.80 8.45
N SER A 56 8.19 6.44 9.21
CA SER A 56 9.25 5.73 9.93
C SER A 56 8.70 4.78 11.00
N ILE A 57 7.63 5.20 11.70
CA ILE A 57 6.94 4.39 12.70
C ILE A 57 6.19 3.24 12.03
N SER A 58 5.53 3.50 10.90
CA SER A 58 4.82 2.48 10.12
C SER A 58 5.76 1.38 9.61
N VAL A 59 6.93 1.75 9.07
CA VAL A 59 7.95 0.77 8.63
C VAL A 59 8.46 -0.05 9.82
N THR A 60 8.76 0.60 10.93
CA THR A 60 9.23 -0.07 12.16
C THR A 60 8.20 -1.07 12.69
N LYS A 61 6.92 -0.64 12.75
CA LYS A 61 5.79 -1.49 13.16
C LYS A 61 5.64 -2.70 12.24
N THR A 62 5.70 -2.48 10.94
CA THR A 62 5.58 -3.54 9.93
C THR A 62 6.72 -4.56 10.06
N ALA A 63 7.96 -4.11 10.26
CA ALA A 63 9.10 -5.00 10.48
C ALA A 63 8.91 -5.88 11.73
N LEU A 64 8.48 -5.30 12.86
CA LEU A 64 8.21 -6.06 14.10
C LEU A 64 7.10 -7.09 13.92
N ILE A 65 6.03 -6.76 13.20
CA ILE A 65 4.94 -7.70 12.90
C ILE A 65 5.47 -8.90 12.09
N VAL A 66 6.24 -8.66 11.02
CA VAL A 66 6.78 -9.75 10.19
C VAL A 66 7.73 -10.64 10.99
N LEU A 67 8.59 -10.07 11.82
CA LEU A 67 9.57 -10.82 12.61
C LEU A 67 8.94 -11.67 13.73
N ILE A 68 7.92 -11.15 14.42
CA ILE A 68 7.34 -11.77 15.61
C ILE A 68 6.02 -12.51 15.31
N PHE A 69 5.06 -11.87 14.62
CA PHE A 69 3.72 -12.44 14.38
C PHE A 69 3.69 -13.51 13.28
N MET A 70 4.53 -13.40 12.25
CA MET A 70 4.64 -14.47 11.23
C MET A 70 5.58 -15.61 11.66
N ASN A 71 6.02 -15.62 12.92
CA ASN A 71 6.93 -16.63 13.49
C ASN A 71 8.18 -16.84 12.62
N LEU A 72 8.60 -15.82 11.87
CA LEU A 72 9.62 -15.93 10.83
C LEU A 72 10.98 -16.32 11.43
N ARG A 73 11.20 -15.97 12.70
CA ARG A 73 12.40 -16.34 13.47
C ARG A 73 12.52 -17.85 13.75
N TRP A 74 11.41 -18.58 13.80
CA TRP A 74 11.33 -20.02 14.09
C TRP A 74 10.84 -20.86 12.89
N SER A 75 10.44 -20.19 11.81
CA SER A 75 10.02 -20.81 10.57
C SER A 75 11.20 -21.32 9.74
N SER A 76 10.93 -22.25 8.81
CA SER A 76 11.95 -22.84 7.94
C SER A 76 12.66 -21.79 7.09
N ALA A 77 13.91 -22.08 6.68
CA ALA A 77 14.72 -21.16 5.89
C ALA A 77 14.04 -20.73 4.57
N LEU A 78 13.23 -21.61 3.97
CA LEU A 78 12.45 -21.34 2.76
C LEU A 78 11.42 -20.22 2.98
N ILE A 79 10.72 -20.24 4.12
CA ILE A 79 9.67 -19.25 4.44
C ILE A 79 10.29 -17.89 4.75
N ARG A 80 11.47 -17.87 5.37
CA ARG A 80 12.26 -16.64 5.61
C ARG A 80 12.72 -16.01 4.30
N LEU A 81 13.17 -16.82 3.34
CA LEU A 81 13.62 -16.31 2.04
C LEU A 81 12.44 -15.81 1.19
N ALA A 82 11.33 -16.54 1.17
CA ALA A 82 10.13 -16.17 0.43
C ALA A 82 9.50 -14.86 0.95
N SER A 83 9.47 -14.66 2.26
CA SER A 83 8.95 -13.41 2.87
C SER A 83 9.83 -12.20 2.58
N ILE A 84 11.17 -12.34 2.66
CA ILE A 84 12.09 -11.29 2.23
C ILE A 84 11.90 -10.98 0.74
N ALA A 85 11.79 -12.01 -0.10
CA ALA A 85 11.55 -11.85 -1.53
C ALA A 85 10.22 -11.12 -1.81
N ALA A 86 9.14 -11.44 -1.09
CA ALA A 86 7.85 -10.77 -1.23
C ALA A 86 7.91 -9.29 -0.83
N VAL A 87 8.59 -8.95 0.27
CA VAL A 87 8.75 -7.55 0.71
C VAL A 87 9.63 -6.77 -0.26
N LEU A 88 10.73 -7.35 -0.73
CA LEU A 88 11.59 -6.74 -1.75
C LEU A 88 10.83 -6.52 -3.06
N TRP A 89 10.08 -7.52 -3.50
CA TRP A 89 9.24 -7.42 -4.70
C TRP A 89 8.20 -6.31 -4.56
N LEU A 90 7.49 -6.24 -3.43
CA LEU A 90 6.50 -5.19 -3.16
C LEU A 90 7.14 -3.80 -3.13
N SER A 91 8.34 -3.68 -2.57
CA SER A 91 9.06 -2.39 -2.49
C SER A 91 9.41 -1.87 -3.89
N PHE A 92 9.85 -2.74 -4.80
CA PHE A 92 10.08 -2.37 -6.20
C PHE A 92 8.78 -1.99 -6.90
N ALA A 93 7.70 -2.74 -6.69
CA ALA A 93 6.39 -2.41 -7.26
C ALA A 93 5.93 -1.01 -6.81
N LEU A 94 6.10 -0.68 -5.52
CA LEU A 94 5.73 0.63 -4.99
C LEU A 94 6.56 1.77 -5.61
N MET A 95 7.88 1.57 -5.75
CA MET A 95 8.77 2.53 -6.41
C MET A 95 8.38 2.75 -7.87
N PHE A 96 8.08 1.68 -8.61
CA PHE A 96 7.66 1.81 -10.01
C PHE A 96 6.31 2.51 -10.15
N VAL A 97 5.34 2.20 -9.31
CA VAL A 97 4.05 2.91 -9.31
C VAL A 97 4.26 4.39 -9.03
N MET A 98 5.08 4.74 -8.04
CA MET A 98 5.40 6.15 -7.76
C MET A 98 6.11 6.81 -8.95
N GLY A 99 7.04 6.11 -9.61
CA GLY A 99 7.67 6.57 -10.84
C GLY A 99 6.67 6.79 -11.98
N ASP A 100 5.68 5.91 -12.14
CA ASP A 100 4.58 6.07 -13.09
C ASP A 100 3.75 7.33 -12.77
N TYR A 101 3.39 7.55 -11.51
CA TYR A 101 2.67 8.75 -11.07
C TYR A 101 3.45 10.04 -11.30
N LEU A 102 4.77 10.05 -11.05
CA LEU A 102 5.61 11.22 -11.28
C LEU A 102 5.83 11.53 -12.76
N THR A 103 5.82 10.50 -13.60
CA THR A 103 6.08 10.64 -15.05
C THR A 103 4.82 10.93 -15.84
N ARG A 104 3.63 10.61 -15.31
CA ARG A 104 2.36 11.05 -15.88
C ARG A 104 2.33 12.57 -15.88
N GLY A 105 2.43 13.14 -17.08
CA GLY A 105 2.30 14.57 -17.30
C GLY A 105 0.89 15.00 -16.94
N TRP A 106 0.72 15.71 -15.82
CA TRP A 106 -0.57 16.24 -15.37
C TRP A 106 -1.17 17.32 -16.30
N ASN A 107 -0.45 17.66 -17.36
CA ASN A 107 -0.76 18.70 -18.33
C ASN A 107 -1.85 18.32 -19.34
N GLU A 108 -2.29 17.06 -19.39
CA GLU A 108 -3.39 16.66 -20.29
C GLU A 108 -4.64 17.52 -20.08
N SER A 109 -4.91 17.90 -18.82
CA SER A 109 -6.08 18.68 -18.41
C SER A 109 -6.18 20.04 -19.08
N GLU A 110 -5.08 20.76 -19.28
CA GLU A 110 -5.13 22.12 -19.79
C GLU A 110 -5.33 22.16 -21.31
N ASP A 111 -4.86 21.13 -22.02
CA ASP A 111 -4.84 21.07 -23.48
C ASP A 111 -6.25 20.90 -24.08
N HIS A 112 -7.09 20.05 -23.48
CA HIS A 112 -8.42 19.75 -24.01
C HIS A 112 -9.46 20.83 -23.74
N PHE A 113 -9.35 21.59 -22.64
CA PHE A 113 -10.24 22.75 -22.42
C PHE A 113 -9.98 23.86 -23.43
N MET A 114 -8.72 24.05 -23.83
CA MET A 114 -8.36 25.00 -24.89
C MET A 114 -8.85 24.50 -26.26
N GLN A 115 -8.80 23.18 -26.50
CA GLN A 115 -9.34 22.56 -27.71
C GLN A 115 -10.87 22.73 -27.81
N GLU A 116 -11.59 22.54 -26.71
CA GLU A 116 -13.07 22.65 -26.66
C GLU A 116 -13.54 24.11 -26.82
N ALA A 117 -12.81 25.09 -26.26
CA ALA A 117 -13.05 26.51 -26.47
C ALA A 117 -12.77 26.97 -27.91
N VAL A 118 -11.74 26.41 -28.55
CA VAL A 118 -11.43 26.67 -29.98
C VAL A 118 -12.48 26.01 -30.89
N ASP A 119 -12.90 24.78 -30.59
CA ASP A 119 -13.92 24.07 -31.37
C ASP A 119 -15.27 24.80 -31.29
N THR A 120 -15.71 25.21 -30.08
CA THR A 120 -16.93 26.02 -29.88
C THR A 120 -16.92 27.36 -30.59
N SER A 121 -15.77 28.02 -30.72
CA SER A 121 -15.65 29.24 -31.51
C SER A 121 -15.81 29.00 -33.02
N SER A 122 -15.32 27.87 -33.53
CA SER A 122 -15.46 27.49 -34.95
C SER A 122 -16.91 27.12 -35.32
N PHE A 123 -17.64 26.48 -34.39
CA PHE A 123 -19.08 26.23 -34.56
C PHE A 123 -19.90 27.53 -34.60
N GLN A 124 -19.51 28.54 -33.80
CA GLN A 124 -20.16 29.85 -33.81
C GLN A 124 -19.93 30.61 -35.13
N GLU A 125 -18.76 30.43 -35.76
CA GLU A 125 -18.42 31.05 -37.04
C GLU A 125 -19.19 30.42 -38.21
N MET A 126 -19.48 29.12 -38.16
CA MET A 126 -20.34 28.43 -39.14
C MET A 126 -21.82 28.81 -39.04
N GLN A 127 -22.25 29.40 -37.91
CA GLN A 127 -23.63 29.87 -37.71
C GLN A 127 -23.86 31.32 -38.19
N GLN A 128 -22.80 32.05 -38.56
CA GLN A 128 -22.93 33.40 -39.10
C GLN A 128 -23.50 33.33 -40.53
N PRO A 129 -24.57 34.08 -40.88
CA PRO A 129 -24.94 34.24 -42.27
C PRO A 129 -23.75 34.86 -43.02
N PHE A 130 -23.39 34.29 -44.17
CA PHE A 130 -22.28 34.74 -45.01
C PHE A 130 -22.45 36.22 -45.38
N ASP A 131 -21.86 37.11 -44.58
CA ASP A 131 -21.77 38.53 -44.88
C ASP A 131 -20.67 38.72 -45.92
N THR A 132 -21.11 38.91 -47.16
CA THR A 132 -20.23 39.26 -48.28
C THR A 132 -20.15 40.77 -48.41
N GLY A 133 -19.17 41.36 -47.72
CA GLY A 133 -18.54 42.61 -48.13
C GLY A 133 -19.04 43.89 -47.47
N GLY A 134 -18.08 44.77 -47.16
CA GLY A 134 -18.38 46.12 -46.71
C GLY A 134 -17.15 46.95 -46.38
N THR A 135 -16.45 47.41 -47.41
CA THR A 135 -15.49 48.53 -47.35
C THR A 135 -16.05 49.76 -46.61
N SER A 136 -15.30 50.28 -45.65
CA SER A 136 -15.08 51.72 -45.37
C SER A 136 -13.96 51.82 -44.35
N VAL A 137 -12.71 52.08 -44.72
CA VAL A 137 -12.16 53.42 -45.00
C VAL A 137 -12.79 54.50 -44.11
N ARG A 138 -12.18 54.72 -42.95
CA ARG A 138 -11.87 56.05 -42.41
C ARG A 138 -10.76 55.96 -41.37
#